data_AF-A0A533B742-F1
#
_entry.id   AF-A0A533B742-F1
#
_cell.length_a   1.000
_cell.length_b   1.000
_cell.length_c   1.000
_cell.angle_alpha   90.00
_cell.angle_beta   90.00
_cell.angle_gamma   90.00
#
_symmetry.space_group_name_H-M   'P 1'
#
loop_
_entity.id
_entity.type
_entity.pdbx_description
1 polymer ?
#
loop_
_entity_poly.entity_id
_entity_poly.type
_entity_poly.pdbx_seq_one_letter_code
_entity_poly.pdbx_strand_id
1 'polypeptide(L)'
;MVCHSKLAALRYQKFIRAALAERLDREKRKPTPNVDVIRRIAFLKAVVVVSSDVTNELAVITEARKEAKRWNAVENFCKPFDLDDPDKDLTGIAFLIVCDMLLTGFDAPVEQVMYIDKRLREHNLLQAIARVNRVSKGKSRGFIVDYIGLANHLTHALSIYAEEDAQDIQQGLKNLLTEVPILEERYQRLLQHFRSAGVANIEAFVTGTLTTPAAEVAMVHAAVGAMKDIKRRADFDVYLKAFLQSLNLILPHESGHSYRGPARRFGYLLRMVKERYKDDSLDLADAGAKVKALINEHLIDLGINPKIPPIELLSADFMANVRKHAGGDPEAKASEMEHALRKHCTVHFDEDPAFYKRLSDKLEKLIQEHRNNWEALAEGYEQLRAEALAGRTEAIKGLTKEATTFYDYVTQLAFDQGDVPSQDQQRLKELMLRIVELLQNSIGIIDFWKKPIEVKRLRGNIDTEILLANIPLLTDMHERIAVEIVKLAEKRHEELTK
;
A
#
# COMPACT_ATOMS: atom_id res chain seq x y z
N MET A 1 28.12 0.87 -17.48
CA MET A 1 27.76 0.24 -18.76
C MET A 1 29.03 -0.08 -19.53
N VAL A 2 29.17 -1.31 -20.00
CA VAL A 2 30.35 -1.80 -20.73
C VAL A 2 29.99 -2.03 -22.19
N CYS A 3 30.56 -1.24 -23.10
CA CYS A 3 30.21 -1.20 -24.51
C CYS A 3 31.29 -1.86 -25.38
N HIS A 4 30.88 -2.49 -26.49
CA HIS A 4 31.81 -3.17 -27.41
C HIS A 4 32.74 -2.20 -28.17
N SER A 5 32.39 -0.92 -28.29
CA SER A 5 33.22 0.09 -28.96
C SER A 5 33.08 1.47 -28.34
N LYS A 6 34.08 2.35 -28.57
CA LYS A 6 34.04 3.76 -28.15
C LYS A 6 32.86 4.51 -28.79
N LEU A 7 32.56 4.20 -30.05
CA LEU A 7 31.43 4.81 -30.75
C LEU A 7 30.08 4.37 -30.15
N ALA A 8 29.96 3.10 -29.74
CA ALA A 8 28.80 2.62 -29.02
C ALA A 8 28.63 3.34 -27.67
N ALA A 9 29.73 3.53 -26.93
CA ALA A 9 29.69 4.29 -25.67
C ALA A 9 29.15 5.72 -25.87
N LEU A 10 29.60 6.43 -26.91
CA LEU A 10 29.08 7.75 -27.27
C LEU A 10 27.60 7.72 -27.67
N ARG A 11 27.17 6.69 -28.41
CA ARG A 11 25.75 6.52 -28.76
C ARG A 11 24.89 6.31 -27.53
N TYR A 12 25.28 5.43 -26.61
CA TYR A 12 24.58 5.23 -25.35
C TYR A 12 24.49 6.52 -24.54
N GLN A 13 25.57 7.29 -24.45
CA GLN A 13 25.55 8.58 -23.76
C GLN A 13 24.51 9.52 -24.36
N LYS A 14 24.49 9.65 -25.68
CA LYS A 14 23.52 10.49 -26.41
C LYS A 14 22.09 10.06 -26.11
N PHE A 15 21.78 8.77 -26.24
CA PHE A 15 20.41 8.27 -26.04
C PHE A 15 19.97 8.29 -24.58
N ILE A 16 20.86 8.02 -23.62
CA ILE A 16 20.54 8.13 -22.19
C ILE A 16 20.26 9.59 -21.82
N ARG A 17 21.08 10.54 -22.29
CA ARG A 17 20.82 11.97 -22.06
C ARG A 17 19.49 12.41 -22.66
N ALA A 18 19.18 11.96 -23.88
CA ALA A 18 17.89 12.25 -24.53
C ALA A 18 16.71 11.64 -23.74
N ALA A 19 16.83 10.40 -23.28
CA ALA A 19 15.78 9.74 -22.49
C ALA A 19 15.56 10.40 -21.13
N LEU A 20 16.63 10.88 -20.47
CA LEU A 20 16.53 11.67 -19.24
C LEU A 20 15.78 12.98 -19.48
N ALA A 21 16.11 13.70 -20.55
CA ALA A 21 15.43 14.94 -20.93
C ALA A 21 13.94 14.71 -21.26
N GLU A 22 13.63 13.69 -22.07
CA GLU A 22 12.26 13.32 -22.42
C GLU A 22 11.45 12.94 -21.18
N ARG A 23 12.05 12.15 -20.27
CA ARG A 23 11.39 11.79 -19.01
C ARG A 23 11.14 13.03 -18.15
N LEU A 24 12.11 13.93 -18.05
CA LEU A 24 11.99 15.18 -17.29
C LEU A 24 10.84 16.05 -17.82
N ASP A 25 10.77 16.22 -19.14
CA ASP A 25 9.72 17.01 -19.79
C ASP A 25 8.33 16.38 -19.59
N ARG A 26 8.23 15.05 -19.69
CA ARG A 26 6.98 14.33 -19.41
C ARG A 26 6.49 14.53 -17.98
N GLU A 27 7.39 14.52 -16.99
CA GLU A 27 7.01 14.78 -15.59
C GLU A 27 6.57 16.23 -15.36
N LYS A 28 7.24 17.20 -16.00
CA LYS A 28 6.87 18.62 -15.93
C LYS A 28 5.52 18.93 -16.57
N ARG A 29 5.10 18.15 -17.56
CA ARG A 29 3.82 18.31 -18.27
C ARG A 29 2.62 17.64 -17.59
N LYS A 30 2.83 16.94 -16.47
CA LYS A 30 1.71 16.36 -15.71
C LYS A 30 0.84 17.48 -15.11
N PRO A 31 -0.49 17.27 -14.97
CA PRO A 31 -1.38 18.22 -14.31
C PRO A 31 -0.90 18.62 -12.90
N THR A 32 -0.36 17.65 -12.17
CA THR A 32 0.29 17.82 -10.87
C THR A 32 1.75 17.35 -10.95
N PRO A 33 2.70 18.25 -11.29
CA PRO A 33 4.11 17.88 -11.42
C PRO A 33 4.72 17.45 -10.08
N ASN A 34 5.35 16.27 -10.05
CA ASN A 34 6.08 15.82 -8.87
C ASN A 34 7.47 16.47 -8.81
N VAL A 35 7.59 17.52 -7.98
CA VAL A 35 8.81 18.34 -7.84
C VAL A 35 10.02 17.50 -7.42
N ASP A 36 9.83 16.53 -6.51
CA ASP A 36 10.90 15.64 -6.03
C ASP A 36 11.45 14.77 -7.16
N VAL A 37 10.55 14.18 -7.98
CA VAL A 37 10.94 13.35 -9.13
C VAL A 37 11.65 14.21 -10.18
N ILE A 38 11.14 15.40 -10.46
CA ILE A 38 11.76 16.36 -11.40
C ILE A 38 13.18 16.71 -10.95
N ARG A 39 13.36 17.07 -9.68
CA ARG A 39 14.67 17.38 -9.08
C ARG A 39 15.63 16.20 -9.21
N ARG A 40 15.17 14.99 -8.89
CA ARG A 40 15.97 13.76 -8.97
C ARG A 40 16.39 13.42 -10.39
N ILE A 41 15.51 13.56 -11.38
CA ILE A 41 15.83 13.24 -12.77
C ILE A 41 16.77 14.27 -13.37
N ALA A 42 16.52 15.56 -13.11
CA ALA A 42 17.38 16.65 -13.59
C ALA A 42 18.82 16.54 -13.05
N PHE A 43 19.00 15.94 -11.88
CA PHE A 43 20.30 15.71 -11.27
C PHE A 43 21.14 14.64 -11.99
N LEU A 44 20.50 13.66 -12.64
CA LEU A 44 21.18 12.50 -13.23
C LEU A 44 21.99 12.85 -14.47
N LYS A 45 23.21 12.31 -14.54
CA LYS A 45 24.18 12.54 -15.62
C LYS A 45 24.69 11.21 -16.16
N ALA A 46 25.04 11.22 -17.45
CA ALA A 46 25.68 10.11 -18.15
C ALA A 46 27.00 10.58 -18.77
N VAL A 47 28.09 9.86 -18.48
CA VAL A 47 29.45 10.24 -18.86
C VAL A 47 30.20 9.05 -19.47
N VAL A 48 30.97 9.31 -20.52
CA VAL A 48 31.78 8.31 -21.21
C VAL A 48 33.22 8.38 -20.74
N VAL A 49 33.78 7.26 -20.31
CA VAL A 49 35.20 7.12 -19.94
C VAL A 49 35.86 6.09 -20.85
N VAL A 50 36.71 6.56 -21.75
CA VAL A 50 37.39 5.75 -22.77
C VAL A 50 38.86 6.12 -22.87
N SER A 51 39.66 5.17 -23.36
CA SER A 51 41.09 5.39 -23.64
C SER A 51 41.30 6.35 -24.79
N SER A 52 42.50 6.96 -24.86
CA SER A 52 42.93 7.70 -26.04
C SER A 52 43.23 6.77 -27.21
N ASP A 53 42.93 7.22 -28.43
CA ASP A 53 43.47 6.59 -29.64
C ASP A 53 44.89 7.10 -29.95
N VAL A 54 45.72 6.23 -30.55
CA VAL A 54 47.13 6.51 -30.86
C VAL A 54 47.28 7.39 -32.10
N THR A 55 46.33 7.31 -33.05
CA THR A 55 46.32 8.10 -34.30
C THR A 55 44.88 8.37 -34.75
N ASN A 56 44.63 9.56 -35.32
CA ASN A 56 43.35 9.98 -35.93
C ASN A 56 42.09 9.79 -35.06
N GLU A 57 42.16 10.21 -33.78
CA GLU A 57 41.00 10.18 -32.89
C GLU A 57 39.88 11.12 -33.37
N LEU A 58 38.65 10.61 -33.40
CA LEU A 58 37.48 11.44 -33.70
C LEU A 58 37.31 12.52 -32.64
N ALA A 59 37.05 13.77 -33.05
CA ALA A 59 36.88 14.91 -32.14
C ALA A 59 35.83 14.66 -31.03
N VAL A 60 34.78 13.89 -31.33
CA VAL A 60 33.74 13.50 -30.36
C VAL A 60 34.27 12.58 -29.23
N ILE A 61 35.26 11.74 -29.52
CA ILE A 61 35.92 10.88 -28.51
C ILE A 61 36.84 11.74 -27.64
N THR A 62 37.59 12.66 -28.25
CA THR A 62 38.44 13.60 -27.54
C THR A 62 37.62 14.48 -26.58
N GLU A 63 36.46 14.97 -27.02
CA GLU A 63 35.58 15.80 -26.21
C GLU A 63 34.98 15.03 -25.03
N ALA A 64 34.51 13.81 -25.25
CA ALA A 64 34.01 12.95 -24.17
C ALA A 64 35.08 12.68 -23.10
N ARG A 65 36.33 12.46 -23.50
CA ARG A 65 37.46 12.32 -22.56
C ARG A 65 37.72 13.60 -21.77
N LYS A 66 37.70 14.76 -22.44
CA LYS A 66 37.87 16.07 -21.77
C LYS A 66 36.75 16.33 -20.77
N GLU A 67 35.51 16.04 -21.14
CA GLU A 67 34.34 16.13 -20.26
C GLU A 67 34.52 15.25 -19.02
N ALA A 68 34.86 13.97 -19.19
CA ALA A 68 35.08 13.04 -18.10
C ALA A 68 36.18 13.49 -17.13
N LYS A 69 37.29 14.04 -17.67
CA LYS A 69 38.38 14.60 -16.87
C LYS A 69 37.94 15.85 -16.11
N ARG A 70 37.27 16.79 -16.79
CA ARG A 70 36.75 18.03 -16.19
C ARG A 70 35.79 17.75 -15.05
N TRP A 71 34.98 16.69 -15.18
CA TRP A 71 33.98 16.32 -14.18
C TRP A 71 34.49 15.33 -13.13
N ASN A 72 35.76 14.94 -13.20
CA ASN A 72 36.34 13.90 -12.36
C ASN A 72 35.41 12.68 -12.25
N ALA A 73 34.94 12.20 -13.41
CA ALA A 73 33.73 11.40 -13.51
C ALA A 73 33.82 10.06 -12.76
N VAL A 74 35.01 9.47 -12.72
CA VAL A 74 35.27 8.19 -12.02
C VAL A 74 35.12 8.37 -10.52
N GLU A 75 35.73 9.41 -9.94
CA GLU A 75 35.66 9.66 -8.50
C GLU A 75 34.24 10.04 -8.08
N ASN A 76 33.57 10.90 -8.84
CA ASN A 76 32.22 11.35 -8.52
C ASN A 76 31.15 10.26 -8.70
N PHE A 77 31.34 9.31 -9.62
CA PHE A 77 30.47 8.14 -9.74
C PHE A 77 30.53 7.23 -8.50
N CYS A 78 31.66 7.18 -7.79
CA CYS A 78 31.81 6.36 -6.59
C CYS A 78 31.17 6.98 -5.33
N LYS A 79 30.70 8.24 -5.42
CA LYS A 79 30.09 8.97 -4.29
C LYS A 79 28.57 8.74 -4.26
N PRO A 80 27.95 8.75 -3.07
CA PRO A 80 26.49 8.78 -2.99
C PRO A 80 25.95 10.08 -3.60
N PHE A 81 24.72 10.02 -4.12
CA PHE A 81 24.04 11.20 -4.65
C PHE A 81 23.76 12.21 -3.54
N ASP A 82 24.22 13.45 -3.73
CA ASP A 82 23.96 14.58 -2.83
C ASP A 82 23.19 15.65 -3.61
N LEU A 83 21.86 15.63 -3.46
CA LEU A 83 20.97 16.54 -4.18
C LEU A 83 20.84 17.91 -3.51
N ASP A 84 21.25 18.01 -2.25
CA ASP A 84 21.04 19.18 -1.39
C ASP A 84 22.22 20.15 -1.42
N ASP A 85 23.43 19.65 -1.72
CA ASP A 85 24.64 20.45 -1.88
C ASP A 85 24.87 20.83 -3.36
N PRO A 86 24.72 22.12 -3.75
CA PRO A 86 24.93 22.57 -5.12
C PRO A 86 26.36 22.33 -5.63
N ASP A 87 27.35 22.31 -4.75
CA ASP A 87 28.76 22.10 -5.11
C ASP A 87 29.04 20.61 -5.44
N LYS A 88 28.10 19.72 -5.14
CA LYS A 88 28.17 18.28 -5.41
C LYS A 88 27.26 17.82 -6.53
N ASP A 89 26.87 18.71 -7.43
CA ASP A 89 26.08 18.39 -8.63
C ASP A 89 26.63 17.20 -9.44
N LEU A 90 27.95 17.04 -9.48
CA LEU A 90 28.61 15.95 -10.21
C LEU A 90 28.49 14.57 -9.53
N THR A 91 28.07 14.49 -8.28
CA THR A 91 27.69 13.19 -7.68
C THR A 91 26.49 12.59 -8.39
N GLY A 92 25.73 13.38 -9.15
CA GLY A 92 24.64 12.92 -10.01
C GLY A 92 25.06 12.08 -11.23
N ILE A 93 26.34 11.77 -11.42
CA ILE A 93 26.77 10.82 -12.45
C ILE A 93 26.22 9.43 -12.11
N ALA A 94 25.09 9.09 -12.72
CA ALA A 94 24.37 7.84 -12.52
C ALA A 94 24.75 6.76 -13.54
N PHE A 95 25.26 7.19 -14.71
CA PHE A 95 25.71 6.29 -15.77
C PHE A 95 27.16 6.58 -16.12
N LEU A 96 28.05 5.66 -15.74
CA LEU A 96 29.42 5.60 -16.25
C LEU A 96 29.46 4.61 -17.42
N ILE A 97 29.79 5.10 -18.61
CA ILE A 97 29.80 4.31 -19.85
C ILE A 97 31.25 4.12 -20.29
N VAL A 98 31.68 2.86 -20.41
CA VAL A 98 33.07 2.50 -20.68
C VAL A 98 33.18 1.56 -21.88
N CYS A 99 34.38 1.47 -22.46
CA CYS A 99 34.70 0.48 -23.51
C CYS A 99 35.74 -0.55 -23.00
N ASP A 100 37.00 -0.13 -22.85
CA ASP A 100 38.10 -0.96 -22.32
C ASP A 100 38.62 -0.44 -20.98
N MET A 101 38.30 0.81 -20.66
CA MET A 101 38.70 1.44 -19.42
C MET A 101 37.89 0.90 -18.26
N LEU A 102 38.51 0.89 -17.08
CA LEU A 102 37.87 0.50 -15.83
C LEU A 102 37.30 -0.91 -15.90
N LEU A 103 37.89 -1.86 -16.64
CA LEU A 103 37.47 -3.28 -16.62
C LEU A 103 38.26 -4.12 -15.62
N THR A 104 39.44 -3.64 -15.21
CA THR A 104 40.27 -4.20 -14.11
C THR A 104 40.55 -3.11 -13.08
N GLY A 105 40.73 -3.47 -11.79
CA GLY A 105 41.16 -2.56 -10.71
C GLY A 105 40.20 -1.45 -10.26
N PHE A 106 39.04 -1.27 -10.91
CA PHE A 106 38.07 -0.22 -10.55
C PHE A 106 37.16 -0.65 -9.39
N ASP A 107 36.86 0.29 -8.48
CA ASP A 107 35.97 0.06 -7.36
C ASP A 107 34.91 1.16 -7.17
N ALA A 108 33.65 0.75 -7.32
CA ALA A 108 32.48 1.54 -7.00
C ALA A 108 31.51 0.69 -6.16
N PRO A 109 31.64 0.66 -4.82
CA PRO A 109 30.72 -0.09 -3.96
C PRO A 109 29.25 0.34 -4.14
N VAL A 110 29.03 1.60 -4.53
CA VAL A 110 27.73 2.19 -4.85
C VAL A 110 27.10 1.66 -6.15
N GLU A 111 27.86 1.02 -7.04
CA GLU A 111 27.36 0.48 -8.31
C GLU A 111 26.37 -0.65 -8.07
N GLN A 112 25.09 -0.44 -8.40
CA GLN A 112 24.05 -1.46 -8.21
C GLN A 112 23.69 -2.23 -9.49
N VAL A 113 23.91 -1.64 -10.68
CA VAL A 113 23.48 -2.21 -11.96
C VAL A 113 24.59 -2.09 -13.00
N MET A 114 24.97 -3.21 -13.61
CA MET A 114 25.89 -3.25 -14.73
C MET A 114 25.16 -3.68 -16.01
N TYR A 115 25.28 -2.84 -17.04
CA TYR A 115 24.78 -3.12 -18.39
C TYR A 115 25.95 -3.60 -19.25
N ILE A 116 25.80 -4.77 -19.88
CA ILE A 116 26.86 -5.40 -20.68
C ILE A 116 26.42 -5.50 -22.14
N ASP A 117 27.10 -4.73 -22.99
CA ASP A 117 27.05 -4.73 -24.45
C ASP A 117 28.45 -5.01 -25.02
N LYS A 118 29.23 -5.87 -24.35
CA LYS A 118 30.54 -6.33 -24.83
C LYS A 118 30.72 -7.81 -24.56
N ARG A 119 31.25 -8.55 -25.55
CA ARG A 119 31.63 -9.96 -25.34
C ARG A 119 32.83 -10.02 -24.41
N LEU A 120 32.57 -10.28 -23.13
CA LEU A 120 33.59 -10.58 -22.13
C LEU A 120 33.80 -12.10 -22.07
N ARG A 121 35.05 -12.53 -21.91
CA ARG A 121 35.40 -13.96 -21.82
C ARG A 121 36.02 -14.27 -20.46
N GLU A 122 35.72 -15.46 -19.95
CA GLU A 122 36.41 -16.09 -18.82
C GLU A 122 36.56 -15.14 -17.61
N HIS A 123 37.80 -14.94 -17.16
CA HIS A 123 38.16 -14.13 -16.00
C HIS A 123 37.66 -12.67 -16.08
N ASN A 124 37.62 -12.08 -17.28
CA ASN A 124 37.15 -10.70 -17.45
C ASN A 124 35.64 -10.57 -17.17
N LEU A 125 34.86 -11.62 -17.45
CA LEU A 125 33.43 -11.63 -17.17
C LEU A 125 33.18 -11.70 -15.65
N LEU A 126 33.86 -12.61 -14.95
CA LEU A 126 33.70 -12.75 -13.50
C LEU A 126 34.19 -11.54 -12.73
N GLN A 127 35.32 -10.94 -13.14
CA GLN A 127 35.80 -9.69 -12.55
C GLN A 127 34.83 -8.52 -12.79
N ALA A 128 34.18 -8.47 -13.96
CA ALA A 128 33.16 -7.47 -14.24
C ALA A 128 31.92 -7.67 -13.34
N ILE A 129 31.43 -8.91 -13.25
CA ILE A 129 30.26 -9.27 -12.43
C ILE A 129 30.49 -9.02 -10.94
N ALA A 130 31.65 -9.41 -10.41
CA ALA A 130 31.97 -9.30 -8.98
C ALA A 130 31.93 -7.85 -8.46
N ARG A 131 32.14 -6.85 -9.33
CA ARG A 131 32.10 -5.42 -8.94
C ARG A 131 30.73 -4.97 -8.48
N VAL A 132 29.69 -5.43 -9.17
CA VAL A 132 28.31 -5.10 -8.80
C VAL A 132 27.92 -5.78 -7.49
N ASN A 133 28.66 -6.78 -7.02
CA ASN A 133 28.39 -7.48 -5.76
C ASN A 133 29.13 -6.88 -4.54
N ARG A 134 29.86 -5.76 -4.69
CA ARG A 134 30.50 -5.11 -3.55
C ARG A 134 29.48 -4.53 -2.56
N VAL A 135 29.75 -4.73 -1.27
CA VAL A 135 28.85 -4.33 -0.17
C VAL A 135 28.82 -2.81 -0.05
N SER A 136 27.62 -2.26 0.08
CA SER A 136 27.40 -0.84 0.37
C SER A 136 26.11 -0.67 1.17
N LYS A 137 26.00 0.44 1.91
CA LYS A 137 24.83 0.71 2.75
C LYS A 137 23.57 0.76 1.89
N GLY A 138 22.56 -0.05 2.23
CA GLY A 138 21.29 -0.11 1.51
C GLY A 138 21.32 -0.95 0.22
N LYS A 139 22.46 -1.60 -0.10
CA LYS A 139 22.61 -2.50 -1.24
C LYS A 139 22.72 -3.93 -0.75
N SER A 140 21.72 -4.75 -1.08
CA SER A 140 21.69 -6.19 -0.75
C SER A 140 22.09 -7.10 -1.90
N ARG A 141 22.15 -6.57 -3.13
CA ARG A 141 22.46 -7.32 -4.35
C ARG A 141 22.87 -6.40 -5.50
N GLY A 142 23.56 -6.96 -6.48
CA GLY A 142 23.84 -6.35 -7.78
C GLY A 142 22.94 -6.89 -8.89
N PHE A 143 22.71 -6.09 -9.92
CA PHE A 143 21.96 -6.49 -11.12
C PHE A 143 22.86 -6.45 -12.35
N ILE A 144 22.71 -7.44 -13.23
CA ILE A 144 23.35 -7.49 -14.53
C ILE A 144 22.27 -7.47 -15.59
N VAL A 145 22.40 -6.53 -16.53
CA VAL A 145 21.58 -6.47 -17.74
C VAL A 145 22.46 -6.87 -18.90
N ASP A 146 22.21 -8.08 -19.40
CA ASP A 146 23.02 -8.73 -20.41
C ASP A 146 22.33 -8.66 -21.78
N TYR A 147 22.88 -7.84 -22.68
CA TYR A 147 22.36 -7.68 -24.05
C TYR A 147 22.90 -8.73 -25.03
N ILE A 148 23.88 -9.54 -24.62
CA ILE A 148 24.60 -10.46 -25.50
C ILE A 148 24.24 -11.93 -25.23
N GLY A 149 23.75 -12.24 -24.03
CA GLY A 149 23.48 -13.61 -23.59
C GLY A 149 24.71 -14.32 -23.00
N LEU A 150 25.59 -13.55 -22.36
CA LEU A 150 26.73 -14.02 -21.56
C LEU A 150 26.33 -14.97 -20.42
N ALA A 151 25.09 -14.94 -19.92
CA ALA A 151 24.60 -15.89 -18.93
C ALA A 151 24.83 -17.36 -19.36
N ASN A 152 24.65 -17.68 -20.64
CA ASN A 152 24.89 -19.04 -21.18
C ASN A 152 26.38 -19.38 -21.27
N HIS A 153 27.24 -18.37 -21.36
CA HIS A 153 28.69 -18.50 -21.39
C HIS A 153 29.31 -18.50 -19.98
N LEU A 154 28.54 -18.12 -18.96
CA LEU A 154 29.00 -18.08 -17.59
C LEU A 154 29.26 -19.49 -17.05
N THR A 155 28.44 -20.48 -17.39
CA THR A 155 28.66 -21.88 -16.98
C THR A 155 30.01 -22.40 -17.48
N HIS A 156 30.41 -22.03 -18.71
CA HIS A 156 31.74 -22.33 -19.25
C HIS A 156 32.86 -21.49 -18.62
N ALA A 157 32.60 -20.23 -18.25
CA ALA A 157 33.59 -19.42 -17.54
C ALA A 157 33.86 -19.93 -16.11
N LEU A 158 32.85 -20.55 -15.48
CA LEU A 158 32.93 -21.12 -14.14
C LEU A 158 33.63 -22.48 -14.09
N SER A 159 33.69 -23.23 -15.19
CA SER A 159 34.39 -24.52 -15.25
C SER A 159 35.92 -24.41 -15.12
N ILE A 160 36.46 -23.19 -15.10
CA ILE A 160 37.90 -22.91 -14.92
C ILE A 160 38.25 -22.82 -13.42
N TYR A 161 37.27 -22.66 -12.54
CA TYR A 161 37.44 -22.49 -11.10
C TYR A 161 37.32 -23.82 -10.34
N ALA A 162 37.79 -23.84 -9.09
CA ALA A 162 37.55 -24.96 -8.19
C ALA A 162 36.04 -25.22 -8.07
N GLU A 163 35.67 -26.50 -7.91
CA GLU A 163 34.26 -26.92 -7.95
C GLU A 163 33.42 -26.24 -6.86
N GLU A 164 33.99 -26.01 -5.68
CA GLU A 164 33.37 -25.27 -4.57
C GLU A 164 33.11 -23.80 -4.95
N ASP A 165 34.12 -23.09 -5.47
CA ASP A 165 33.99 -21.69 -5.91
C ASP A 165 32.97 -21.55 -7.06
N ALA A 166 32.97 -22.50 -7.99
CA ALA A 166 32.04 -22.52 -9.11
C ALA A 166 30.59 -22.70 -8.63
N GLN A 167 30.36 -23.59 -7.65
CA GLN A 167 29.04 -23.79 -7.06
C GLN A 167 28.54 -22.54 -6.32
N ASP A 168 29.39 -21.90 -5.53
CA ASP A 168 29.04 -20.67 -4.81
C ASP A 168 28.65 -19.54 -5.76
N ILE A 169 29.40 -19.35 -6.86
CA ILE A 169 29.07 -18.33 -7.86
C ILE A 169 27.76 -18.67 -8.60
N GLN A 170 27.51 -19.95 -8.92
CA GLN A 170 26.24 -20.36 -9.53
C GLN A 170 25.05 -20.12 -8.62
N GLN A 171 25.19 -20.37 -7.31
CA GLN A 171 24.14 -20.08 -6.34
C GLN A 171 23.89 -18.57 -6.17
N GLY A 172 24.94 -17.76 -6.28
CA GLY A 172 24.88 -16.30 -6.21
C GLY A 172 24.28 -15.65 -7.47
N LEU A 173 24.46 -16.26 -8.65
CA LEU A 173 23.96 -15.74 -9.92
C LEU A 173 22.60 -16.35 -10.28
N LYS A 174 21.52 -15.65 -9.91
CA LYS A 174 20.15 -16.08 -10.17
C LYS A 174 19.53 -15.32 -11.34
N ASN A 175 18.82 -16.05 -12.21
CA ASN A 175 18.01 -15.43 -13.25
C ASN A 175 16.79 -14.77 -12.61
N LEU A 176 16.53 -13.50 -12.92
CA LEU A 176 15.38 -12.77 -12.38
C LEU A 176 14.04 -13.48 -12.67
N LEU A 177 13.93 -14.19 -13.79
CA LEU A 177 12.71 -14.89 -14.17
C LEU A 177 12.37 -16.07 -13.25
N THR A 178 13.34 -16.66 -12.55
CA THR A 178 13.06 -17.72 -11.57
C THR A 178 12.40 -17.20 -10.30
N GLU A 179 12.42 -15.89 -10.08
CA GLU A 179 11.75 -15.24 -8.95
C GLU A 179 10.26 -14.96 -9.23
N VAL A 180 9.83 -15.01 -10.49
CA VAL A 180 8.43 -14.73 -10.88
C VAL A 180 7.46 -15.75 -10.28
N PRO A 181 7.70 -17.08 -10.34
CA PRO A 181 6.85 -18.04 -9.66
C PRO A 181 6.78 -17.82 -8.14
N ILE A 182 7.87 -17.39 -7.51
CA ILE A 182 7.92 -17.09 -6.08
C ILE A 182 7.07 -15.86 -5.75
N LEU A 183 7.09 -14.83 -6.60
CA LEU A 183 6.20 -13.67 -6.47
C LEU A 183 4.73 -14.09 -6.54
N GLU A 184 4.38 -14.94 -7.52
CA GLU A 184 3.02 -15.43 -7.69
C GLU A 184 2.57 -16.26 -6.48
N GLU A 185 3.41 -17.16 -5.97
CA GLU A 185 3.12 -17.94 -4.76
C GLU A 185 2.85 -17.02 -3.56
N ARG A 186 3.68 -15.99 -3.35
CA ARG A 186 3.51 -15.01 -2.26
C ARG A 186 2.23 -14.19 -2.41
N TYR A 187 1.88 -13.84 -3.65
CA TYR A 187 0.61 -13.17 -3.96
C TYR A 187 -0.59 -14.09 -3.65
N GLN A 188 -0.57 -15.34 -4.11
CA GLN A 188 -1.61 -16.33 -3.81
C GLN A 188 -1.75 -16.59 -2.31
N ARG A 189 -0.64 -16.59 -1.57
CA ARG A 189 -0.66 -16.74 -0.10
C ARG A 189 -1.38 -15.57 0.59
N LEU A 190 -1.20 -14.34 0.10
CA LEU A 190 -1.96 -13.18 0.57
C LEU A 190 -3.46 -13.33 0.29
N LEU A 191 -3.83 -13.70 -0.94
CA LEU A 191 -5.24 -13.94 -1.29
C LEU A 191 -5.86 -15.03 -0.40
N GLN A 192 -5.14 -16.14 -0.21
CA GLN A 192 -5.59 -17.25 0.61
C GLN A 192 -5.75 -16.86 2.08
N HIS A 193 -4.87 -16.00 2.61
CA HIS A 193 -4.98 -15.49 3.98
C HIS A 193 -6.33 -14.80 4.21
N PHE A 194 -6.71 -13.87 3.33
CA PHE A 194 -8.00 -13.18 3.39
C PHE A 194 -9.20 -14.10 3.09
N ARG A 195 -9.11 -14.99 2.09
CA ARG A 195 -10.17 -15.98 1.79
C ARG A 195 -10.45 -16.89 2.97
N SER A 196 -9.42 -17.40 3.64
CA SER A 196 -9.54 -18.23 4.84
C SER A 196 -10.18 -17.49 6.03
N ALA A 197 -10.15 -16.15 5.99
CA ALA A 197 -10.78 -15.29 6.97
C ALA A 197 -12.22 -14.88 6.62
N GLY A 198 -12.77 -15.41 5.51
CA GLY A 198 -14.13 -15.13 5.04
C GLY A 198 -14.25 -14.01 4.01
N VAL A 199 -13.12 -13.47 3.52
CA VAL A 199 -13.09 -12.35 2.58
C VAL A 199 -12.90 -12.88 1.15
N ALA A 200 -13.97 -13.44 0.57
CA ALA A 200 -13.90 -14.18 -0.70
C ALA A 200 -13.47 -13.30 -1.91
N ASN A 201 -13.95 -12.06 -1.98
CA ASN A 201 -13.75 -11.16 -3.12
C ASN A 201 -12.50 -10.26 -2.97
N ILE A 202 -11.54 -10.65 -2.13
CA ILE A 202 -10.30 -9.88 -1.94
C ILE A 202 -9.53 -9.69 -3.25
N GLU A 203 -9.54 -10.69 -4.14
CA GLU A 203 -8.84 -10.61 -5.43
C GLU A 203 -9.45 -9.51 -6.32
N ALA A 204 -10.77 -9.47 -6.43
CA ALA A 204 -11.48 -8.45 -7.20
C ALA A 204 -11.22 -7.04 -6.63
N PHE A 205 -11.09 -6.92 -5.31
CA PHE A 205 -10.63 -5.69 -4.71
C PHE A 205 -9.21 -5.38 -5.13
N VAL A 206 -8.21 -6.23 -4.91
CA VAL A 206 -6.81 -5.85 -5.17
C VAL A 206 -6.47 -5.65 -6.66
N THR A 207 -7.25 -6.23 -7.57
CA THR A 207 -7.13 -6.01 -9.02
C THR A 207 -7.95 -4.83 -9.54
N GLY A 208 -8.87 -4.27 -8.74
CA GLY A 208 -9.72 -3.15 -9.14
C GLY A 208 -10.87 -3.53 -10.08
N THR A 209 -11.35 -4.77 -9.99
CA THR A 209 -12.47 -5.27 -10.81
C THR A 209 -13.82 -5.21 -10.09
N LEU A 210 -13.88 -4.65 -8.88
CA LEU A 210 -15.15 -4.39 -8.20
C LEU A 210 -15.93 -3.28 -8.93
N THR A 211 -17.22 -3.51 -9.13
CA THR A 211 -18.07 -2.70 -10.02
C THR A 211 -18.72 -1.50 -9.33
N THR A 212 -18.81 -1.48 -8.00
CA THR A 212 -19.49 -0.40 -7.25
C THR A 212 -18.66 0.12 -6.08
N PRO A 213 -18.66 1.45 -5.81
CA PRO A 213 -17.97 2.04 -4.65
C PRO A 213 -18.42 1.43 -3.32
N ALA A 214 -19.73 1.16 -3.17
CA ALA A 214 -20.28 0.52 -1.98
C ALA A 214 -19.69 -0.89 -1.74
N ALA A 215 -19.43 -1.66 -2.82
CA ALA A 215 -18.79 -2.96 -2.70
C ALA A 215 -17.31 -2.84 -2.32
N GLU A 216 -16.58 -1.82 -2.79
CA GLU A 216 -15.21 -1.58 -2.34
C GLU A 216 -15.15 -1.26 -0.85
N VAL A 217 -16.03 -0.37 -0.37
CA VAL A 217 -16.12 -0.03 1.05
C VAL A 217 -16.42 -1.28 1.88
N ALA A 218 -17.49 -2.01 1.55
CA ALA A 218 -17.84 -3.24 2.25
C ALA A 218 -16.69 -4.26 2.29
N MET A 219 -15.91 -4.34 1.19
CA MET A 219 -14.74 -5.21 1.12
C MET A 219 -13.62 -4.77 2.05
N VAL A 220 -13.32 -3.47 2.11
CA VAL A 220 -12.33 -2.93 3.04
C VAL A 220 -12.75 -3.19 4.48
N HIS A 221 -14.02 -2.96 4.83
CA HIS A 221 -14.53 -3.25 6.17
C HIS A 221 -14.36 -4.74 6.55
N ALA A 222 -14.73 -5.65 5.64
CA ALA A 222 -14.59 -7.09 5.85
C ALA A 222 -13.11 -7.50 5.98
N ALA A 223 -12.24 -6.99 5.10
CA ALA A 223 -10.81 -7.26 5.11
C ALA A 223 -10.13 -6.76 6.39
N VAL A 224 -10.45 -5.54 6.82
CA VAL A 224 -9.91 -4.97 8.04
C VAL A 224 -10.48 -5.68 9.26
N GLY A 225 -11.78 -6.01 9.29
CA GLY A 225 -12.41 -6.75 10.39
C GLY A 225 -11.88 -8.16 10.58
N ALA A 226 -11.51 -8.84 9.48
CA ALA A 226 -10.84 -10.13 9.50
C ALA A 226 -9.50 -10.12 10.26
N MET A 227 -8.89 -8.94 10.40
CA MET A 227 -7.65 -8.68 11.12
C MET A 227 -7.87 -8.36 12.61
N LYS A 228 -9.04 -8.65 13.20
CA LYS A 228 -9.25 -8.52 14.67
C LYS A 228 -8.26 -9.39 15.44
N ASP A 229 -8.05 -10.61 14.97
CA ASP A 229 -7.13 -11.58 15.57
C ASP A 229 -5.66 -11.17 15.39
N ILE A 230 -4.90 -11.19 16.48
CA ILE A 230 -3.50 -10.73 16.48
C ILE A 230 -2.58 -11.63 15.66
N LYS A 231 -2.85 -12.94 15.63
CA LYS A 231 -2.05 -13.89 14.85
C LYS A 231 -2.30 -13.68 13.36
N ARG A 232 -3.56 -13.48 12.96
CA ARG A 232 -3.90 -13.14 11.57
C ARG A 232 -3.25 -11.84 11.12
N ARG A 233 -3.24 -10.81 11.98
CA ARG A 233 -2.54 -9.55 11.70
C ARG A 233 -1.05 -9.74 11.46
N ALA A 234 -0.38 -10.47 12.35
CA ALA A 234 1.04 -10.76 12.22
C ALA A 234 1.33 -11.55 10.93
N ASP A 235 0.51 -12.58 10.63
CA ASP A 235 0.63 -13.36 9.40
C ASP A 235 0.46 -12.47 8.15
N PHE A 236 -0.52 -11.56 8.15
CA PHE A 236 -0.73 -10.60 7.07
C PHE A 236 0.50 -9.70 6.85
N ASP A 237 1.08 -9.13 7.91
CA ASP A 237 2.29 -8.31 7.82
C ASP A 237 3.46 -9.08 7.19
N VAL A 238 3.70 -10.31 7.67
CA VAL A 238 4.76 -11.18 7.16
C VAL A 238 4.55 -11.51 5.68
N TYR A 239 3.33 -11.89 5.29
CA TYR A 239 3.02 -12.24 3.89
C TYR A 239 3.11 -11.03 2.98
N LEU A 240 2.65 -9.86 3.46
CA LEU A 240 2.73 -8.62 2.70
C LEU A 240 4.19 -8.22 2.49
N LYS A 241 5.00 -8.19 3.54
CA LYS A 241 6.44 -7.88 3.43
C LYS A 241 7.15 -8.80 2.44
N ALA A 242 6.90 -10.11 2.51
CA ALA A 242 7.49 -11.07 1.58
C ALA A 242 7.06 -10.80 0.12
N PHE A 243 5.77 -10.55 -0.12
CA PHE A 243 5.26 -10.21 -1.45
C PHE A 243 5.89 -8.92 -2.00
N LEU A 244 5.91 -7.85 -1.19
CA LEU A 244 6.46 -6.56 -1.61
C LEU A 244 7.96 -6.64 -1.88
N GLN A 245 8.71 -7.42 -1.10
CA GLN A 245 10.13 -7.69 -1.36
C GLN A 245 10.37 -8.39 -2.70
N SER A 246 9.58 -9.42 -3.02
CA SER A 246 9.64 -10.12 -4.33
C SER A 246 9.26 -9.18 -5.47
N LEU A 247 8.24 -8.34 -5.27
CA LEU A 247 7.84 -7.38 -6.29
C LEU A 247 8.92 -6.33 -6.53
N ASN A 248 9.55 -5.81 -5.46
CA ASN A 248 10.63 -4.84 -5.56
C ASN A 248 11.86 -5.40 -6.29
N LEU A 249 12.11 -6.70 -6.15
CA LEU A 249 13.15 -7.42 -6.86
C LEU A 249 12.86 -7.48 -8.37
N ILE A 250 11.64 -7.86 -8.75
CA ILE A 250 11.26 -8.04 -10.15
C ILE A 250 11.12 -6.70 -10.88
N LEU A 251 10.60 -5.66 -10.22
CA LEU A 251 10.47 -4.35 -10.84
C LEU A 251 11.85 -3.77 -11.19
N PRO A 252 12.04 -3.24 -12.42
CA PRO A 252 11.01 -2.76 -13.35
C PRO A 252 10.63 -3.74 -14.48
N HIS A 253 10.98 -5.02 -14.38
CA HIS A 253 10.64 -6.01 -15.40
C HIS A 253 9.11 -6.14 -15.58
N GLU A 254 8.67 -6.38 -16.81
CA GLU A 254 7.25 -6.38 -17.19
C GLU A 254 6.42 -7.45 -16.47
N SER A 255 7.04 -8.58 -16.15
CA SER A 255 6.41 -9.66 -15.36
C SER A 255 5.94 -9.21 -13.97
N GLY A 256 6.47 -8.10 -13.44
CA GLY A 256 6.00 -7.52 -12.17
C GLY A 256 4.88 -6.49 -12.32
N HIS A 257 4.49 -6.09 -13.54
CA HIS A 257 3.58 -4.96 -13.75
C HIS A 257 2.15 -5.23 -13.27
N SER A 258 1.64 -6.45 -13.48
CA SER A 258 0.30 -6.86 -13.03
C SER A 258 0.11 -6.72 -11.51
N TYR A 259 1.19 -6.91 -10.74
CA TYR A 259 1.15 -6.85 -9.27
C TYR A 259 1.26 -5.44 -8.68
N ARG A 260 1.44 -4.40 -9.52
CA ARG A 260 1.49 -3.00 -9.04
C ARG A 260 0.14 -2.54 -8.46
N GLY A 261 -0.97 -2.94 -9.08
CA GLY A 261 -2.32 -2.67 -8.55
C GLY A 261 -2.52 -3.33 -7.18
N PRO A 262 -2.29 -4.65 -7.08
CA PRO A 262 -2.38 -5.35 -5.80
C PRO A 262 -1.48 -4.80 -4.70
N ALA A 263 -0.22 -4.45 -5.00
CA ALA A 263 0.69 -3.86 -4.01
C ALA A 263 0.15 -2.54 -3.43
N ARG A 264 -0.41 -1.67 -4.29
CA ARG A 264 -1.06 -0.42 -3.87
C ARG A 264 -2.23 -0.67 -2.93
N ARG A 265 -3.15 -1.56 -3.32
CA ARG A 265 -4.37 -1.85 -2.55
C ARG A 265 -4.09 -2.62 -1.25
N PHE A 266 -3.13 -3.53 -1.22
CA PHE A 266 -2.69 -4.16 0.04
C PHE A 266 -1.96 -3.18 0.95
N GLY A 267 -1.15 -2.26 0.41
CA GLY A 267 -0.53 -1.18 1.19
C GLY A 267 -1.58 -0.27 1.85
N TYR A 268 -2.67 0.03 1.14
CA TYR A 268 -3.83 0.72 1.69
C TYR A 268 -4.50 -0.09 2.82
N LEU A 269 -4.75 -1.40 2.62
CA LEU A 269 -5.31 -2.25 3.68
C LEU A 269 -4.43 -2.29 4.93
N LEU A 270 -3.09 -2.39 4.79
CA LEU A 270 -2.17 -2.34 5.92
C LEU A 270 -2.31 -1.04 6.71
N ARG A 271 -2.43 0.10 6.01
CA ARG A 271 -2.66 1.40 6.65
C ARG A 271 -3.97 1.43 7.44
N MET A 272 -5.05 0.87 6.88
CA MET A 272 -6.35 0.81 7.54
C MET A 272 -6.35 -0.13 8.76
N VAL A 273 -5.70 -1.29 8.67
CA VAL A 273 -5.54 -2.26 9.77
C VAL A 273 -4.71 -1.66 10.89
N LYS A 274 -3.56 -1.05 10.56
CA LYS A 274 -2.70 -0.36 11.52
C LYS A 274 -3.47 0.65 12.34
N GLU A 275 -4.31 1.45 11.68
CA GLU A 275 -5.12 2.40 12.41
C GLU A 275 -6.16 1.71 13.30
N ARG A 276 -6.98 0.82 12.72
CA ARG A 276 -8.14 0.27 13.42
C ARG A 276 -7.74 -0.41 14.72
N TYR A 277 -6.59 -1.05 14.74
CA TYR A 277 -6.09 -1.78 15.91
C TYR A 277 -4.93 -1.08 16.63
N LYS A 278 -4.57 0.14 16.19
CA LYS A 278 -3.46 0.96 16.72
C LYS A 278 -2.17 0.13 16.89
N ASP A 279 -1.87 -0.67 15.87
CA ASP A 279 -0.78 -1.64 15.89
C ASP A 279 0.48 -1.07 15.24
N ASP A 280 1.34 -0.49 16.07
CA ASP A 280 2.55 0.19 15.59
C ASP A 280 3.60 -0.75 14.99
N SER A 281 3.48 -2.06 15.24
CA SER A 281 4.37 -3.07 14.64
C SER A 281 4.18 -3.23 13.13
N LEU A 282 3.02 -2.81 12.60
CA LEU A 282 2.72 -2.87 11.17
C LEU A 282 3.44 -1.75 10.44
N ASP A 283 4.28 -2.11 9.48
CA ASP A 283 5.00 -1.13 8.66
C ASP A 283 5.38 -1.69 7.28
N LEU A 284 5.86 -0.79 6.42
CA LEU A 284 6.37 -1.14 5.11
C LEU A 284 7.90 -1.06 5.05
N ALA A 285 8.61 -1.07 6.19
CA ALA A 285 10.04 -0.74 6.27
C ALA A 285 10.89 -1.58 5.30
N ASP A 286 10.54 -2.85 5.14
CA ASP A 286 11.31 -3.81 4.34
C ASP A 286 10.80 -4.01 2.90
N ALA A 287 9.76 -3.28 2.46
CA ALA A 287 9.15 -3.44 1.13
C ALA A 287 10.07 -2.99 -0.04
N GLY A 288 11.14 -2.25 0.25
CA GLY A 288 12.04 -1.68 -0.75
C GLY A 288 11.53 -0.36 -1.35
N ALA A 289 12.46 0.48 -1.81
CA ALA A 289 12.18 1.87 -2.16
C ALA A 289 11.19 2.04 -3.34
N LYS A 290 11.25 1.17 -4.35
CA LYS A 290 10.38 1.27 -5.55
C LYS A 290 8.93 1.01 -5.18
N VAL A 291 8.69 -0.07 -4.42
CA VAL A 291 7.34 -0.49 -4.02
C VAL A 291 6.80 0.45 -2.94
N LYS A 292 7.63 0.93 -2.01
CA LYS A 292 7.25 2.02 -1.08
C LYS A 292 6.79 3.27 -1.83
N ALA A 293 7.54 3.71 -2.84
CA ALA A 293 7.16 4.88 -3.62
C ALA A 293 5.82 4.66 -4.33
N LEU A 294 5.62 3.48 -4.94
CA LEU A 294 4.37 3.08 -5.58
C LEU A 294 3.18 3.10 -4.61
N ILE A 295 3.34 2.56 -3.40
CA ILE A 295 2.29 2.56 -2.37
C ILE A 295 2.04 3.98 -1.88
N ASN A 296 3.08 4.75 -1.57
CA ASN A 296 2.96 6.11 -1.07
C ASN A 296 2.28 7.04 -2.07
N GLU A 297 2.60 6.93 -3.36
CA GLU A 297 1.93 7.65 -4.45
C GLU A 297 0.42 7.35 -4.41
N HIS A 298 0.04 6.08 -4.32
CA HIS A 298 -1.36 5.70 -4.22
C HIS A 298 -2.04 6.20 -2.94
N LEU A 299 -1.36 6.15 -1.80
CA LEU A 299 -1.88 6.67 -0.55
C LEU A 299 -2.12 8.18 -0.66
N ILE A 300 -1.19 8.92 -1.26
CA ILE A 300 -1.33 10.36 -1.52
C ILE A 300 -2.50 10.63 -2.46
N ASP A 301 -2.66 9.85 -3.55
CA ASP A 301 -3.80 9.96 -4.46
C ASP A 301 -5.14 9.75 -3.74
N LEU A 302 -5.14 8.95 -2.67
CA LEU A 302 -6.30 8.72 -1.79
C LEU A 302 -6.41 9.75 -0.64
N GLY A 303 -5.61 10.81 -0.64
CA GLY A 303 -5.58 11.85 0.40
C GLY A 303 -4.85 11.47 1.69
N ILE A 304 -4.08 10.38 1.69
CA ILE A 304 -3.34 9.88 2.86
C ILE A 304 -1.88 10.27 2.74
N ASN A 305 -1.42 11.24 3.52
CA ASN A 305 0.01 11.57 3.61
C ASN A 305 0.73 10.63 4.60
N PRO A 306 1.58 9.67 4.14
CA PRO A 306 2.23 8.71 5.03
C PRO A 306 3.33 9.33 5.91
N LYS A 307 3.81 10.54 5.58
CA LYS A 307 4.82 11.26 6.37
C LYS A 307 4.24 11.94 7.61
N ILE A 308 2.91 12.02 7.67
CA ILE A 308 2.19 12.71 8.73
C ILE A 308 1.44 11.66 9.56
N PRO A 309 1.59 11.66 10.90
CA PRO A 309 0.81 10.78 11.75
C PRO A 309 -0.68 11.05 11.53
N PRO A 310 -1.52 9.99 11.42
CA PRO A 310 -2.93 10.15 11.19
C PRO A 310 -3.57 10.90 12.36
N ILE A 311 -4.31 11.95 12.07
CA ILE A 311 -5.01 12.75 13.10
C ILE A 311 -6.38 12.12 13.33
N GLU A 312 -6.78 12.02 14.58
CA GLU A 312 -8.11 11.53 14.94
C GLU A 312 -9.17 12.54 14.51
N LEU A 313 -10.16 12.08 13.72
CA LEU A 313 -11.26 12.90 13.19
C LEU A 313 -11.94 13.72 14.29
N LEU A 314 -12.15 13.10 15.45
CA LEU A 314 -12.87 13.69 16.57
C LEU A 314 -11.99 14.56 17.48
N SER A 315 -10.68 14.68 17.23
CA SER A 315 -9.82 15.52 18.06
C SER A 315 -10.18 17.01 17.93
N ALA A 316 -10.05 17.76 19.03
CA ALA A 316 -10.31 19.19 19.06
C ALA A 316 -9.41 19.95 18.05
N ASP A 317 -8.18 19.47 17.86
CA ASP A 317 -7.19 20.05 16.97
C ASP A 317 -7.30 19.56 15.51
N PHE A 318 -8.24 18.67 15.19
CA PHE A 318 -8.36 18.08 13.84
C PHE A 318 -8.42 19.16 12.75
N MET A 319 -9.33 20.13 12.88
CA MET A 319 -9.51 21.18 11.88
C MET A 319 -8.30 22.12 11.78
N ALA A 320 -7.60 22.37 12.90
CA ALA A 320 -6.39 23.19 12.89
C ALA A 320 -5.26 22.47 12.14
N ASN A 321 -5.14 21.17 12.32
CA ASN A 321 -4.13 20.36 11.65
C ASN A 321 -4.43 20.16 10.16
N VAL A 322 -5.70 19.88 9.79
CA VAL A 322 -6.12 19.82 8.38
C VAL A 322 -5.82 21.15 7.66
N ARG A 323 -6.12 22.29 8.30
CA ARG A 323 -5.78 23.62 7.73
C ARG A 323 -4.27 23.79 7.55
N LYS A 324 -3.47 23.31 8.50
CA LYS A 324 -2.00 23.36 8.44
C LYS A 324 -1.45 22.47 7.32
N HIS A 325 -2.04 21.29 7.10
CA HIS A 325 -1.60 20.33 6.08
C HIS A 325 -2.04 20.71 4.68
N ALA A 326 -3.29 21.15 4.53
CA ALA A 326 -3.83 21.59 3.26
C ALA A 326 -3.14 22.86 2.74
N GLY A 327 -2.47 23.63 3.59
CA GLY A 327 -1.73 24.83 3.15
C GLY A 327 -2.63 25.90 2.49
N GLY A 328 -3.94 25.85 2.75
CA GLY A 328 -4.95 26.71 2.12
C GLY A 328 -5.56 26.15 0.83
N ASP A 329 -5.13 24.98 0.35
CA ASP A 329 -5.70 24.31 -0.82
C ASP A 329 -7.05 23.63 -0.48
N PRO A 330 -8.18 24.05 -1.09
CA PRO A 330 -9.49 23.44 -0.87
C PRO A 330 -9.54 21.96 -1.26
N GLU A 331 -8.80 21.54 -2.29
CA GLU A 331 -8.78 20.14 -2.77
C GLU A 331 -8.09 19.24 -1.75
N ALA A 332 -6.93 19.67 -1.24
CA ALA A 332 -6.22 18.96 -0.17
C ALA A 332 -7.06 18.89 1.11
N LYS A 333 -7.74 19.99 1.48
CA LYS A 333 -8.65 20.02 2.65
C LYS A 333 -9.79 19.02 2.49
N ALA A 334 -10.49 19.05 1.35
CA ALA A 334 -11.62 18.16 1.08
C ALA A 334 -11.17 16.69 1.08
N SER A 335 -10.03 16.39 0.44
CA SER A 335 -9.49 15.03 0.36
C SER A 335 -9.11 14.44 1.72
N GLU A 336 -8.43 15.22 2.58
CA GLU A 336 -8.10 14.78 3.94
C GLU A 336 -9.35 14.53 4.79
N MET A 337 -10.36 15.39 4.66
CA MET A 337 -11.62 15.29 5.39
C MET A 337 -12.47 14.10 4.94
N GLU A 338 -12.59 13.90 3.63
CA GLU A 338 -13.28 12.75 3.05
C GLU A 338 -12.68 11.45 3.59
N HIS A 339 -11.35 11.34 3.52
CA HIS A 339 -10.65 10.16 3.98
C HIS A 339 -10.86 9.94 5.49
N ALA A 340 -10.73 10.99 6.30
CA ALA A 340 -10.93 10.90 7.74
C ALA A 340 -12.35 10.44 8.09
N LEU A 341 -13.37 10.88 7.35
CA LEU A 341 -14.76 10.43 7.49
C LEU A 341 -14.95 8.98 7.05
N ARG A 342 -14.50 8.59 5.85
CA ARG A 342 -14.56 7.18 5.37
C ARG A 342 -13.89 6.25 6.38
N LYS A 343 -12.72 6.65 6.86
CA LYS A 343 -11.92 5.93 7.86
C LYS A 343 -12.67 5.79 9.18
N HIS A 344 -13.24 6.87 9.71
CA HIS A 344 -14.00 6.84 10.96
C HIS A 344 -15.22 5.92 10.84
N CYS A 345 -15.97 6.02 9.74
CA CYS A 345 -17.08 5.11 9.44
C CYS A 345 -16.61 3.66 9.39
N THR A 346 -15.40 3.40 8.87
CA THR A 346 -14.82 2.06 8.77
C THR A 346 -14.42 1.48 10.12
N VAL A 347 -13.68 2.26 10.91
CA VAL A 347 -13.12 1.82 12.19
C VAL A 347 -14.25 1.51 13.18
N HIS A 348 -15.23 2.41 13.26
CA HIS A 348 -16.32 2.35 14.24
C HIS A 348 -17.58 1.64 13.71
N PHE A 349 -17.56 1.11 12.48
CA PHE A 349 -18.73 0.47 11.87
C PHE A 349 -19.40 -0.57 12.77
N ASP A 350 -18.59 -1.45 13.38
CA ASP A 350 -19.10 -2.55 14.21
C ASP A 350 -19.69 -2.06 15.54
N GLU A 351 -19.47 -0.81 15.93
CA GLU A 351 -20.05 -0.22 17.14
C GLU A 351 -21.50 0.19 16.88
N ASP A 352 -21.80 0.76 15.71
CA ASP A 352 -23.17 1.12 15.30
C ASP A 352 -23.33 1.00 13.77
N PRO A 353 -23.59 -0.22 13.26
CA PRO A 353 -23.60 -0.48 11.82
C PRO A 353 -24.62 0.36 11.06
N ALA A 354 -25.79 0.62 11.66
CA ALA A 354 -26.84 1.40 11.03
C ALA A 354 -26.48 2.89 10.94
N PHE A 355 -25.94 3.47 12.01
CA PHE A 355 -25.52 4.87 12.03
C PHE A 355 -24.37 5.11 11.05
N TYR A 356 -23.31 4.31 11.12
CA TYR A 356 -22.14 4.51 10.26
C TYR A 356 -22.41 4.16 8.80
N LYS A 357 -23.36 3.27 8.50
CA LYS A 357 -23.84 3.06 7.13
C LYS A 357 -24.55 4.31 6.59
N ARG A 358 -25.49 4.89 7.34
CA ARG A 358 -26.16 6.15 6.94
C ARG A 358 -25.16 7.29 6.75
N LEU A 359 -24.17 7.41 7.64
CA LEU A 359 -23.13 8.42 7.54
C LEU A 359 -22.26 8.20 6.28
N SER A 360 -21.91 6.94 5.98
CA SER A 360 -21.20 6.58 4.75
C SER A 360 -22.03 6.86 3.50
N ASP A 361 -23.33 6.57 3.50
CA ASP A 361 -24.22 6.83 2.36
C ASP A 361 -24.37 8.34 2.11
N LYS A 362 -24.49 9.15 3.18
CA LYS A 362 -24.48 10.61 3.09
C LYS A 362 -23.16 11.14 2.52
N LEU A 363 -22.04 10.60 2.98
CA LEU A 363 -20.70 10.96 2.49
C LEU A 363 -20.57 10.71 0.98
N GLU A 364 -20.95 9.53 0.51
CA GLU A 364 -20.92 9.18 -0.92
C GLU A 364 -21.86 10.06 -1.76
N LYS A 365 -23.05 10.34 -1.24
CA LYS A 365 -23.99 11.25 -1.91
C LYS A 365 -23.40 12.65 -2.07
N LEU A 366 -22.72 13.15 -1.04
CA LEU A 366 -22.08 14.48 -1.05
C LEU A 366 -20.94 14.53 -2.08
N ILE A 367 -20.12 13.48 -2.15
CA ILE A 367 -19.08 13.32 -3.18
C ILE A 367 -19.69 13.33 -4.59
N GLN A 368 -20.80 12.63 -4.78
CA GLN A 368 -21.47 12.51 -6.06
C GLN A 368 -22.07 13.85 -6.52
N GLU A 369 -22.73 14.58 -5.62
CA GLU A 369 -23.41 15.85 -5.89
C GLU A 369 -22.43 17.01 -6.13
N HIS A 370 -21.28 17.01 -5.46
CA HIS A 370 -20.31 18.09 -5.52
C HIS A 370 -18.97 17.69 -6.18
N ARG A 371 -19.01 16.79 -7.17
CA ARG A 371 -17.83 16.46 -8.00
C ARG A 371 -17.25 17.74 -8.60
N ASN A 372 -16.05 18.13 -8.13
CA ASN A 372 -15.28 19.33 -8.51
C ASN A 372 -15.64 20.64 -7.77
N ASN A 373 -16.49 20.61 -6.73
CA ASN A 373 -16.70 21.77 -5.86
C ASN A 373 -16.12 21.50 -4.45
N TRP A 374 -14.80 21.70 -4.33
CA TRP A 374 -14.01 21.36 -3.15
C TRP A 374 -14.38 22.18 -1.90
N GLU A 375 -14.82 23.43 -2.07
CA GLU A 375 -15.28 24.27 -0.96
C GLU A 375 -16.59 23.73 -0.38
N ALA A 376 -17.56 23.41 -1.24
CA ALA A 376 -18.84 22.82 -0.82
C ALA A 376 -18.64 21.43 -0.19
N LEU A 377 -17.72 20.62 -0.73
CA LEU A 377 -17.33 19.32 -0.15
C LEU A 377 -16.76 19.51 1.26
N ALA A 378 -15.82 20.44 1.45
CA ALA A 378 -15.20 20.68 2.74
C ALA A 378 -16.23 21.13 3.79
N GLU A 379 -17.17 22.01 3.45
CA GLU A 379 -18.27 22.40 4.36
C GLU A 379 -19.18 21.22 4.70
N GLY A 380 -19.57 20.43 3.70
CA GLY A 380 -20.38 19.23 3.90
C GLY A 380 -19.71 18.20 4.81
N TYR A 381 -18.39 18.01 4.67
CA TYR A 381 -17.62 17.15 5.53
C TYR A 381 -17.51 17.69 6.97
N GLU A 382 -17.49 19.01 7.17
CA GLU A 382 -17.51 19.59 8.52
C GLU A 382 -18.83 19.27 9.23
N GLN A 383 -19.95 19.30 8.49
CA GLN A 383 -21.26 18.89 9.00
C GLN A 383 -21.32 17.40 9.34
N LEU A 384 -20.82 16.52 8.46
CA LEU A 384 -20.76 15.08 8.73
C LEU A 384 -19.84 14.75 9.90
N ARG A 385 -18.75 15.50 10.08
CA ARG A 385 -17.87 15.38 11.26
C ARG A 385 -18.61 15.78 12.54
N ALA A 386 -19.41 16.85 12.51
CA ALA A 386 -20.23 17.24 13.64
C ALA A 386 -21.28 16.17 14.00
N GLU A 387 -21.89 15.55 12.98
CA GLU A 387 -22.80 14.41 13.17
C GLU A 387 -22.07 13.19 13.78
N ALA A 388 -20.86 12.88 13.30
CA ALA A 388 -20.02 11.82 13.89
C ALA A 388 -19.61 12.10 15.34
N LEU A 389 -19.29 13.37 15.67
CA LEU A 389 -18.95 13.83 17.03
C LEU A 389 -20.14 13.72 17.99
N ALA A 390 -21.32 14.12 17.54
CA ALA A 390 -22.55 13.98 18.32
C ALA A 390 -22.94 12.52 18.51
N GLY A 391 -22.55 11.65 17.57
CA GLY A 391 -22.95 10.25 17.52
C GLY A 391 -24.46 10.12 17.40
N ARG A 392 -25.00 8.96 17.80
CA ARG A 392 -26.44 8.76 17.83
C ARG A 392 -27.09 9.64 18.91
N THR A 393 -27.82 10.67 18.48
CA THR A 393 -28.61 11.58 19.34
C THR A 393 -30.12 11.29 19.28
N GLU A 394 -30.60 10.71 18.18
CA GLU A 394 -32.01 10.37 18.00
C GLU A 394 -32.35 9.05 18.70
N ALA A 395 -33.21 9.14 19.73
CA ALA A 395 -33.95 7.99 20.24
C ALA A 395 -35.30 7.94 19.52
N ILE A 396 -35.65 6.78 18.96
CA ILE A 396 -37.00 6.59 18.39
C ILE A 396 -38.01 6.78 19.52
N LYS A 397 -39.09 7.53 19.29
CA LYS A 397 -40.14 7.77 20.29
C LYS A 397 -40.62 6.43 20.89
N GLY A 398 -40.36 6.24 22.18
CA GLY A 398 -40.67 5.03 22.94
C GLY A 398 -39.51 4.04 23.14
N LEU A 399 -38.30 4.34 22.67
CA LEU A 399 -37.09 3.52 22.88
C LEU A 399 -36.01 4.30 23.63
N THR A 400 -35.14 3.57 24.33
CA THR A 400 -33.87 4.12 24.84
C THR A 400 -32.87 4.29 23.70
N LYS A 401 -31.76 4.99 23.96
CA LYS A 401 -30.69 5.16 22.97
C LYS A 401 -30.10 3.81 22.56
N GLU A 402 -29.87 2.94 23.53
CA GLU A 402 -29.32 1.59 23.35
C GLU A 402 -30.29 0.74 22.53
N ALA A 403 -31.58 0.72 22.90
CA ALA A 403 -32.60 -0.05 22.18
C ALA A 403 -32.83 0.47 20.75
N THR A 404 -32.64 1.76 20.51
CA THR A 404 -32.70 2.35 19.17
C THR A 404 -31.59 1.81 18.26
N THR A 405 -30.38 1.59 18.79
CA THR A 405 -29.28 1.01 18.00
C THR A 405 -29.60 -0.41 17.56
N PHE A 406 -30.09 -1.25 18.46
CA PHE A 406 -30.49 -2.61 18.10
C PHE A 406 -31.70 -2.62 17.17
N TYR A 407 -32.68 -1.73 17.38
CA TYR A 407 -33.85 -1.59 16.51
C TYR A 407 -33.46 -1.33 15.05
N ASP A 408 -32.63 -0.32 14.80
CA ASP A 408 -32.23 0.04 13.44
C ASP A 408 -31.34 -1.04 12.81
N TYR A 409 -30.48 -1.69 13.59
CA TYR A 409 -29.65 -2.78 13.08
C TYR A 409 -30.49 -3.99 12.66
N VAL A 410 -31.44 -4.40 13.50
CA VAL A 410 -32.38 -5.49 13.21
C VAL A 410 -33.27 -5.13 12.02
N THR A 411 -33.75 -3.88 11.95
CA THR A 411 -34.52 -3.40 10.81
C THR A 411 -33.71 -3.50 9.51
N GLN A 412 -32.45 -3.09 9.54
CA GLN A 412 -31.55 -3.19 8.40
C GLN A 412 -31.27 -4.64 7.98
N LEU A 413 -31.19 -5.57 8.94
CA LEU A 413 -30.96 -6.99 8.66
C LEU A 413 -32.18 -7.72 8.08
N ALA A 414 -33.39 -7.35 8.51
CA ALA A 414 -34.61 -8.10 8.21
C ALA A 414 -35.47 -7.46 7.10
N PHE A 415 -35.35 -6.15 6.86
CA PHE A 415 -36.25 -5.42 5.96
C PHE A 415 -35.57 -4.80 4.73
N ASP A 416 -34.29 -5.08 4.46
CA ASP A 416 -33.57 -4.65 3.24
C ASP A 416 -33.81 -3.16 2.85
N GLN A 417 -33.78 -2.26 3.84
CA GLN A 417 -34.05 -0.81 3.71
C GLN A 417 -35.53 -0.37 3.55
N GLY A 418 -36.48 -1.29 3.67
CA GLY A 418 -37.91 -0.97 3.80
C GLY A 418 -38.29 -0.53 5.22
N ASP A 419 -39.31 0.31 5.32
CA ASP A 419 -39.91 0.66 6.62
C ASP A 419 -40.58 -0.57 7.25
N VAL A 420 -40.43 -0.73 8.56
CA VAL A 420 -41.16 -1.75 9.32
C VAL A 420 -42.66 -1.48 9.14
N PRO A 421 -43.46 -2.49 8.72
CA PRO A 421 -44.90 -2.33 8.56
C PRO A 421 -45.53 -1.75 9.82
N SER A 422 -46.49 -0.81 9.68
CA SER A 422 -47.08 -0.08 10.82
C SER A 422 -47.67 -1.02 11.89
N GLN A 423 -48.12 -2.21 11.51
CA GLN A 423 -48.63 -3.24 12.41
C GLN A 423 -47.56 -3.90 13.29
N ASP A 424 -46.29 -3.92 12.84
CA ASP A 424 -45.17 -4.61 13.49
C ASP A 424 -44.24 -3.64 14.23
N GLN A 425 -44.32 -2.33 13.95
CA GLN A 425 -43.48 -1.31 14.58
C GLN A 425 -43.55 -1.34 16.11
N GLN A 426 -44.75 -1.42 16.68
CA GLN A 426 -44.92 -1.44 18.13
C GLN A 426 -44.35 -2.72 18.77
N ARG A 427 -44.57 -3.88 18.13
CA ARG A 427 -44.05 -5.17 18.60
C ARG A 427 -42.52 -5.21 18.54
N LEU A 428 -41.93 -4.65 17.49
CA LEU A 428 -40.48 -4.59 17.35
C LEU A 428 -39.85 -3.66 18.41
N LYS A 429 -40.49 -2.53 18.72
CA LYS A 429 -40.03 -1.66 19.81
C LYS A 429 -40.02 -2.39 21.15
N GLU A 430 -41.13 -3.07 21.48
CA GLU A 430 -41.25 -3.84 22.72
C GLU A 430 -40.22 -4.98 22.77
N LEU A 431 -39.98 -5.67 21.65
CA LEU A 431 -38.95 -6.70 21.54
C LEU A 431 -37.55 -6.13 21.81
N MET A 432 -37.20 -4.97 21.23
CA MET A 432 -35.88 -4.37 21.41
C MET A 432 -35.65 -3.93 22.86
N LEU A 433 -36.67 -3.41 23.54
CA LEU A 433 -36.58 -3.09 24.97
C LEU A 433 -36.29 -4.34 25.81
N ARG A 434 -37.03 -5.43 25.58
CA ARG A 434 -36.81 -6.71 26.27
C ARG A 434 -35.43 -7.29 26.00
N ILE A 435 -34.96 -7.24 24.75
CA ILE A 435 -33.64 -7.73 24.38
C ILE A 435 -32.55 -6.91 25.05
N VAL A 436 -32.65 -5.57 25.07
CA VAL A 436 -31.66 -4.72 25.76
C VAL A 436 -31.67 -5.02 27.25
N GLU A 437 -32.83 -5.07 27.91
CA GLU A 437 -32.93 -5.44 29.32
C GLU A 437 -32.28 -6.80 29.60
N LEU A 438 -32.53 -7.78 28.74
CA LEU A 438 -31.96 -9.13 28.84
C LEU A 438 -30.43 -9.11 28.66
N LEU A 439 -29.91 -8.31 27.72
CA LEU A 439 -28.48 -8.10 27.54
C LEU A 439 -27.86 -7.48 28.80
N GLN A 440 -28.41 -6.37 29.30
CA GLN A 440 -27.91 -5.65 30.47
C GLN A 440 -27.87 -6.55 31.72
N ASN A 441 -28.91 -7.37 31.92
CA ASN A 441 -28.98 -8.32 33.03
C ASN A 441 -27.99 -9.50 32.91
N SER A 442 -27.65 -9.90 31.67
CA SER A 442 -26.84 -11.11 31.44
C SER A 442 -25.34 -10.82 31.35
N ILE A 443 -24.96 -9.74 30.67
CA ILE A 443 -23.56 -9.50 30.29
C ILE A 443 -22.72 -8.89 31.42
N GLY A 444 -23.33 -8.39 32.51
CA GLY A 444 -22.64 -7.78 33.65
C GLY A 444 -21.74 -8.74 34.46
N ILE A 445 -21.71 -10.03 34.10
CA ILE A 445 -20.85 -11.04 34.71
C ILE A 445 -19.39 -10.82 34.27
N ILE A 446 -18.44 -10.89 35.22
CA ILE A 446 -17.00 -10.82 34.92
C ILE A 446 -16.61 -11.90 33.90
N ASP A 447 -15.87 -11.47 32.87
CA ASP A 447 -15.40 -12.29 31.75
C ASP A 447 -16.54 -13.02 31.00
N PHE A 448 -17.77 -12.47 30.98
CA PHE A 448 -18.94 -13.07 30.33
C PHE A 448 -18.63 -13.60 28.91
N TRP A 449 -17.99 -12.79 28.07
CA TRP A 449 -17.67 -13.14 26.68
C TRP A 449 -16.67 -14.29 26.51
N LYS A 450 -15.94 -14.67 27.58
CA LYS A 450 -15.04 -15.84 27.59
C LYS A 450 -15.74 -17.12 28.03
N LYS A 451 -17.03 -17.07 28.40
CA LYS A 451 -17.82 -18.21 28.89
C LYS A 451 -18.76 -18.71 27.78
N PRO A 452 -18.35 -19.70 26.96
CA PRO A 452 -19.13 -20.11 25.78
C PRO A 452 -20.52 -20.64 26.12
N ILE A 453 -20.70 -21.26 27.29
CA ILE A 453 -22.00 -21.77 27.76
C ILE A 453 -22.97 -20.61 28.02
N GLU A 454 -22.50 -19.55 28.69
CA GLU A 454 -23.35 -18.39 29.05
C GLU A 454 -23.68 -17.55 27.80
N VAL A 455 -22.72 -17.36 26.90
CA VAL A 455 -22.97 -16.70 25.61
C VAL A 455 -23.99 -17.49 24.78
N LYS A 456 -23.90 -18.83 24.77
CA LYS A 456 -24.86 -19.70 24.08
C LYS A 456 -26.26 -19.62 24.71
N ARG A 457 -26.35 -19.56 26.05
CA ARG A 457 -27.62 -19.39 26.78
C ARG A 457 -28.25 -18.03 26.45
N LEU A 458 -27.46 -16.95 26.51
CA LEU A 458 -27.91 -15.60 26.13
C LEU A 458 -28.49 -15.58 24.72
N ARG A 459 -27.77 -16.17 23.76
CA ARG A 459 -28.24 -16.27 22.38
C ARG A 459 -29.56 -17.03 22.28
N GLY A 460 -29.71 -18.15 22.98
CA GLY A 460 -30.96 -18.92 23.01
C GLY A 460 -32.14 -18.16 23.62
N ASN A 461 -31.89 -17.33 24.63
CA ASN A 461 -32.93 -16.50 25.22
C ASN A 461 -33.37 -15.37 24.26
N ILE A 462 -32.41 -14.71 23.60
CA ILE A 462 -32.72 -13.70 22.56
C ILE A 462 -33.51 -14.32 21.40
N ASP A 463 -33.11 -15.51 20.97
CA ASP A 463 -33.80 -16.27 19.93
C ASP A 463 -35.27 -16.57 20.31
N THR A 464 -35.49 -16.98 21.56
CA THR A 464 -36.83 -17.20 22.11
C THR A 464 -37.67 -15.91 22.11
N GLU A 465 -37.11 -14.78 22.53
CA GLU A 465 -37.79 -13.49 22.52
C GLU A 465 -38.19 -13.06 21.11
N ILE A 466 -37.34 -13.30 20.10
CA ILE A 466 -37.63 -13.00 18.69
C ILE A 466 -38.81 -13.84 18.20
N LEU A 467 -38.84 -15.13 18.51
CA LEU A 467 -39.95 -16.02 18.15
C LEU A 467 -41.27 -15.60 18.83
N LEU A 468 -41.22 -15.18 20.10
CA LEU A 468 -42.39 -14.73 20.86
C LEU A 468 -42.96 -13.40 20.36
N ALA A 469 -42.17 -12.57 19.69
CA ALA A 469 -42.65 -11.29 19.13
C ALA A 469 -43.66 -11.48 17.98
N ASN A 470 -43.70 -12.68 17.37
CA ASN A 470 -44.64 -13.05 16.30
C ASN A 470 -44.65 -12.05 15.13
N ILE A 471 -43.45 -11.65 14.68
CA ILE A 471 -43.24 -10.82 13.50
C ILE A 471 -42.72 -11.75 12.38
N PRO A 472 -43.49 -12.04 11.32
CA PRO A 472 -43.20 -13.12 10.37
C PRO A 472 -41.77 -13.11 9.80
N LEU A 473 -41.30 -11.95 9.34
CA LEU A 473 -39.96 -11.77 8.77
C LEU A 473 -38.83 -12.03 9.78
N LEU A 474 -39.04 -11.66 11.05
CA LEU A 474 -38.07 -11.93 12.11
C LEU A 474 -38.07 -13.40 12.52
N THR A 475 -39.24 -14.05 12.51
CA THR A 475 -39.37 -15.49 12.79
C THR A 475 -38.58 -16.32 11.78
N ASP A 476 -38.64 -15.96 10.49
CA ASP A 476 -37.88 -16.67 9.44
C ASP A 476 -36.36 -16.51 9.60
N MET A 477 -35.89 -15.41 10.21
CA MET A 477 -34.47 -15.06 10.35
C MET A 477 -33.93 -15.10 11.79
N HIS A 478 -34.71 -15.66 12.73
CA HIS A 478 -34.46 -15.59 14.18
C HIS A 478 -33.03 -15.98 14.59
N GLU A 479 -32.53 -17.14 14.14
CA GLU A 479 -31.18 -17.60 14.50
C GLU A 479 -30.09 -16.62 14.06
N ARG A 480 -30.21 -16.08 12.85
CA ARG A 480 -29.24 -15.13 12.29
C ARG A 480 -29.29 -13.81 13.06
N ILE A 481 -30.49 -13.31 13.34
CA ILE A 481 -30.69 -12.06 14.08
C ILE A 481 -30.14 -12.20 15.51
N ALA A 482 -30.41 -13.32 16.20
CA ALA A 482 -29.88 -13.57 17.53
C ALA A 482 -28.34 -13.59 17.55
N VAL A 483 -27.69 -14.21 16.56
CA VAL A 483 -26.22 -14.19 16.43
C VAL A 483 -25.69 -12.76 16.25
N GLU A 484 -26.31 -11.99 15.38
CA GLU A 484 -25.87 -10.62 15.08
C GLU A 484 -26.10 -9.65 16.24
N ILE A 485 -27.19 -9.80 16.99
CA ILE A 485 -27.46 -9.02 18.22
C ILE A 485 -26.37 -9.31 19.27
N VAL A 486 -26.03 -10.58 19.49
CA VAL A 486 -24.98 -10.97 20.46
C VAL A 486 -23.62 -10.39 20.07
N LYS A 487 -23.26 -10.43 18.78
CA LYS A 487 -22.02 -9.81 18.28
C LYS A 487 -21.98 -8.31 18.50
N LEU A 488 -23.09 -7.61 18.24
CA LEU A 488 -23.19 -6.17 18.46
C LEU A 488 -23.09 -5.84 19.96
N ALA A 489 -23.72 -6.64 20.82
CA ALA A 489 -23.64 -6.50 22.26
C ALA A 489 -22.21 -6.68 22.81
N GLU A 490 -21.40 -7.59 22.24
CA GLU A 490 -19.97 -7.75 22.60
C GLU A 490 -19.20 -6.46 22.37
N LYS A 491 -19.47 -5.77 21.26
CA LYS A 491 -18.80 -4.51 20.88
C LYS A 491 -19.24 -3.33 21.73
N ARG A 492 -20.48 -3.36 22.23
CA ARG A 492 -21.09 -2.30 23.04
C ARG A 492 -21.17 -2.63 24.52
N HIS A 493 -20.31 -3.54 25.00
CA HIS A 493 -20.37 -4.03 26.38
C HIS A 493 -20.36 -2.89 27.41
N GLU A 494 -19.41 -1.96 27.31
CA GLU A 494 -19.29 -0.85 28.26
C GLU A 494 -20.52 0.07 28.30
N GLU A 495 -21.19 0.28 27.18
CA GLU A 495 -22.39 1.12 27.12
C GLU A 495 -23.62 0.41 27.68
N LEU A 496 -23.70 -0.92 27.52
CA LEU A 496 -24.79 -1.72 28.05
C LEU A 496 -24.64 -2.01 29.55
N THR A 497 -23.42 -1.97 30.10
CA THR A 497 -23.17 -2.20 31.53
C THR A 497 -23.05 -0.93 32.37
N LYS A 498 -23.13 0.25 31.74
CA LYS A 498 -23.28 1.55 32.43
C LYS A 498 -24.73 1.76 32.81
#